data_AF-A0A2W1JSN1-F1
#
_entry.id   AF-A0A2W1JSN1-F1
#
_cell.length_a   1.000
_cell.length_b   1.000
_cell.length_c   1.000
_cell.angle_alpha   90.00
_cell.angle_beta   90.00
_cell.angle_gamma   90.00
#
_symmetry.space_group_name_H-M   'P 1'
#
loop_
_entity.id
_entity.type
_entity.pdbx_description
1 polymer ?
#
loop_
_entity_poly.entity_id
_entity_poly.type
_entity_poly.pdbx_seq_one_letter_code
_entity_poly.pdbx_strand_id
1 'polypeptide(L)'
;MKQLKQVLNLIFREHKEKYKSVYNNSGTFQAQVENGNNFSPIIKSLSDKLIFKANEHLEENGIANKTNIENHIKELIKDFNYLMINPDKK
;
A
#
# COMPACT_ATOMS: atom_id res chain seq x y z
N MET A 1 6.54 1.68 -18.29
CA MET A 1 5.35 2.03 -17.46
C MET A 1 4.40 0.87 -17.16
N LYS A 2 3.93 0.07 -18.14
CA LYS A 2 2.96 -1.04 -17.87
C LYS A 2 3.49 -2.09 -16.88
N GLN A 3 4.77 -2.49 -17.01
CA GLN A 3 5.42 -3.42 -16.10
C GLN A 3 5.55 -2.89 -14.66
N LEU A 4 6.00 -1.64 -14.47
CA LEU A 4 6.07 -1.03 -13.14
C LEU A 4 4.70 -0.99 -12.46
N LYS A 5 3.63 -0.60 -13.19
CA LYS A 5 2.27 -0.62 -12.63
C LYS A 5 1.86 -2.02 -12.15
N GLN A 6 2.20 -3.07 -12.91
CA GLN A 6 1.92 -4.45 -12.49
C GLN A 6 2.67 -4.82 -11.21
N VAL A 7 3.94 -4.44 -11.09
CA VAL A 7 4.75 -4.67 -9.89
C VAL A 7 4.21 -3.92 -8.68
N LEU A 8 3.88 -2.63 -8.82
CA LEU A 8 3.31 -1.82 -7.73
C LEU A 8 1.95 -2.37 -7.27
N ASN A 9 1.09 -2.80 -8.21
CA ASN A 9 -0.18 -3.44 -7.89
C ASN A 9 0.00 -4.79 -7.18
N LEU A 10 1.02 -5.57 -7.54
CA LEU A 10 1.34 -6.83 -6.87
C LEU A 10 1.73 -6.58 -5.40
N ILE A 11 2.66 -5.64 -5.18
CA ILE A 11 3.10 -5.24 -3.83
C ILE A 11 1.90 -4.77 -3.00
N PHE A 12 1.08 -3.90 -3.57
CA PHE A 12 -0.13 -3.41 -2.91
C PHE A 12 -1.08 -4.56 -2.53
N ARG A 13 -1.33 -5.51 -3.44
CA ARG A 13 -2.20 -6.67 -3.18
C ARG A 13 -1.65 -7.54 -2.06
N GLU A 14 -0.37 -7.85 -2.06
CA GLU A 14 0.26 -8.66 -1.01
C GLU A 14 0.16 -7.99 0.37
N HIS A 15 0.40 -6.68 0.42
CA HIS A 15 0.26 -5.88 1.64
C HIS A 15 -1.21 -5.84 2.12
N LYS A 16 -2.16 -5.68 1.20
CA LYS A 16 -3.61 -5.72 1.47
C LYS A 16 -4.04 -7.05 2.10
N GLU A 17 -3.63 -8.17 1.53
CA GLU A 17 -3.97 -9.49 2.06
C GLU A 17 -3.33 -9.75 3.44
N LYS A 18 -2.08 -9.31 3.64
CA LYS A 18 -1.43 -9.38 4.95
C LYS A 18 -2.18 -8.56 6.00
N TYR A 19 -2.57 -7.32 5.66
CA TYR A 19 -3.36 -6.46 6.53
C TYR A 19 -4.69 -7.10 6.93
N LYS A 20 -5.45 -7.61 5.95
CA LYS A 20 -6.72 -8.31 6.19
C LYS A 20 -6.55 -9.54 7.09
N SER A 21 -5.50 -10.32 6.86
CA SER A 21 -5.20 -11.50 7.69
C SER A 21 -4.95 -11.11 9.15
N VAL A 22 -4.13 -10.08 9.39
CA VAL A 22 -3.89 -9.56 10.75
C VAL A 22 -5.18 -9.01 11.37
N TYR A 23 -5.95 -8.22 10.62
CA TYR A 23 -7.22 -7.66 11.06
C TYR A 23 -8.21 -8.76 11.48
N ASN A 24 -8.40 -9.79 10.64
CA ASN A 24 -9.34 -10.89 10.90
C ASN A 24 -8.88 -11.78 12.06
N ASN A 25 -7.56 -11.95 12.25
CA ASN A 25 -6.99 -12.74 13.35
C ASN A 25 -6.92 -11.99 14.69
N SER A 26 -7.26 -10.70 14.74
CA SER A 26 -7.13 -9.86 15.95
C SER A 26 -8.17 -10.18 17.04
N GLY A 27 -9.09 -11.14 16.83
CA GLY A 27 -9.98 -11.69 17.86
C GLY A 27 -11.14 -10.78 18.28
N THR A 28 -10.87 -9.55 18.74
CA THR A 28 -11.88 -8.59 19.21
C THR A 28 -11.86 -7.28 18.42
N PHE A 29 -13.04 -6.66 18.27
CA PHE A 29 -13.22 -5.36 17.62
C PHE A 29 -12.34 -4.25 18.25
N GLN A 30 -12.06 -4.36 19.54
CA GLN A 30 -11.23 -3.40 20.26
C GLN A 30 -9.74 -3.52 19.89
N ALA A 31 -9.21 -4.73 19.73
CA ALA A 31 -7.86 -4.96 19.22
C ALA A 31 -7.73 -4.52 17.74
N GLN A 32 -8.81 -4.67 16.96
CA GLN A 32 -8.90 -4.15 15.60
C GLN A 32 -8.87 -2.62 15.54
N VAL A 33 -9.56 -1.93 16.45
CA VAL A 33 -9.58 -0.45 16.58
C VAL A 33 -8.27 0.09 17.18
N GLU A 34 -7.63 -0.63 18.11
CA GLU A 34 -6.33 -0.24 18.66
C GLU A 34 -5.19 -0.43 17.64
N ASN A 35 -5.20 -1.54 16.90
CA ASN A 35 -4.34 -1.69 15.71
C ASN A 35 -4.69 -0.60 14.67
N GLY A 36 -5.99 -0.29 14.56
CA GLY A 36 -6.63 0.89 13.94
C GLY A 36 -5.88 2.20 14.09
N ASN A 37 -5.63 2.56 15.34
CA ASN A 37 -5.02 3.83 15.71
C ASN A 37 -3.49 3.82 15.57
N ASN A 38 -2.88 2.65 15.31
CA ASN A 38 -1.44 2.47 15.18
C ASN A 38 -1.02 2.01 13.77
N PHE A 39 -1.74 2.46 12.73
CA PHE A 39 -1.47 2.10 11.32
C PHE A 39 -0.30 2.82 10.66
N SER A 40 0.28 3.85 11.29
CA SER A 40 1.44 4.57 10.75
C SER A 40 2.59 3.65 10.30
N PRO A 41 2.98 2.60 11.05
CA PRO A 41 4.00 1.66 10.61
C PRO A 41 3.58 0.81 9.41
N ILE A 42 2.30 0.46 9.29
CA ILE A 42 1.77 -0.36 8.18
C ILE A 42 1.74 0.46 6.89
N ILE A 43 1.20 1.69 6.94
CA ILE A 43 1.23 2.62 5.82
C ILE A 43 2.67 2.91 5.42
N LYS A 44 3.53 3.22 6.40
CA LYS A 44 4.94 3.53 6.14
C LYS A 44 5.63 2.35 5.44
N SER A 45 5.39 1.12 5.90
CA SER A 45 5.95 -0.07 5.26
C SER A 45 5.50 -0.23 3.79
N LEU A 46 4.23 0.03 3.49
CA LEU A 46 3.72 0.00 2.11
C LEU A 46 4.35 1.12 1.27
N SER A 47 4.31 2.36 1.77
CA SER A 47 4.87 3.54 1.12
C SER A 47 6.36 3.36 0.81
N ASP A 48 7.15 2.92 1.78
CA ASP A 48 8.60 2.70 1.62
C ASP A 48 8.88 1.68 0.50
N LYS A 49 8.12 0.57 0.45
CA LYS A 49 8.27 -0.43 -0.62
C LYS A 49 7.88 0.09 -2.01
N LEU A 50 6.76 0.82 -2.10
CA LEU A 50 6.30 1.39 -3.37
C LEU A 50 7.27 2.44 -3.90
N ILE A 51 7.76 3.32 -3.02
CA ILE A 51 8.75 4.35 -3.35
C ILE A 51 10.07 3.70 -3.77
N PHE A 52 10.55 2.70 -3.02
CA PHE A 52 11.78 1.99 -3.36
C PHE A 52 11.72 1.41 -4.78
N LYS A 53 10.66 0.66 -5.12
CA LYS A 53 10.50 0.07 -6.45
C LYS A 53 10.30 1.10 -7.57
N ALA A 54 9.64 2.21 -7.26
CA ALA A 54 9.52 3.33 -8.19
C ALA A 54 10.88 3.98 -8.48
N ASN A 55 11.72 4.18 -7.46
CA ASN A 55 13.04 4.76 -7.62
C ASN A 55 13.96 3.83 -8.41
N GLU A 56 13.98 2.52 -8.13
CA GLU A 56 14.72 1.54 -8.95
C GLU A 56 14.33 1.64 -10.43
N HIS A 57 13.02 1.72 -10.73
CA HIS A 57 12.57 1.87 -12.11
C HIS A 57 13.01 3.18 -12.76
N LEU A 58 13.01 4.29 -12.00
CA LEU A 58 13.45 5.61 -12.47
C LEU A 58 14.96 5.67 -12.72
N GLU A 59 15.76 5.00 -11.89
CA GLU A 59 17.20 4.87 -12.09
C GLU A 59 17.52 4.09 -13.38
N GLU A 60 16.77 3.02 -13.65
CA GLU A 60 16.97 2.17 -14.83
C GLU A 60 16.40 2.79 -16.13
N ASN A 61 15.35 3.61 -16.06
CA ASN A 61 14.57 4.03 -17.24
C ASN A 61 14.45 5.57 -17.42
N GLY A 62 15.02 6.36 -16.52
CA GLY A 62 14.96 7.83 -16.54
C GLY A 62 13.66 8.44 -16.01
N ILE A 63 13.68 9.78 -15.86
CA ILE A 63 12.66 10.57 -15.13
C ILE A 63 11.37 10.90 -15.92
N ALA A 64 11.27 10.53 -17.19
CA ALA A 64 10.16 10.90 -18.07
C ALA A 64 8.76 10.47 -17.58
N ASN A 65 8.68 9.55 -16.60
CA ASN A 65 7.43 9.04 -16.05
C ASN A 65 7.21 9.35 -14.57
N LYS A 66 8.06 10.16 -13.92
CA LYS A 66 8.04 10.39 -12.46
C LYS A 66 6.66 10.79 -11.94
N THR A 67 6.01 11.78 -12.56
CA THR A 67 4.68 12.25 -12.15
C THR A 67 3.61 11.17 -12.25
N ASN A 68 3.64 10.35 -13.32
CA ASN A 68 2.68 9.25 -13.49
C ASN A 68 2.88 8.16 -12.43
N ILE A 69 4.12 7.91 -12.00
CA ILE A 69 4.46 6.95 -10.96
C ILE A 69 4.00 7.46 -9.60
N GLU A 70 4.30 8.73 -9.28
CA GLU A 70 3.86 9.37 -8.04
C GLU A 70 2.33 9.37 -7.90
N ASN A 71 1.61 9.71 -8.98
CA ASN A 71 0.14 9.69 -8.97
C ASN A 71 -0.39 8.29 -8.71
N HIS A 72 0.19 7.27 -9.35
CA HIS A 72 -0.24 5.90 -9.13
C HIS A 72 0.04 5.42 -7.70
N ILE A 73 1.19 5.75 -7.12
CA ILE A 73 1.49 5.45 -5.71
C ILE A 73 0.48 6.14 -4.79
N LYS A 74 0.16 7.42 -5.04
CA LYS A 74 -0.85 8.16 -4.26
C LYS A 74 -2.22 7.49 -4.29
N GLU A 75 -2.65 6.99 -5.45
CA GLU A 75 -3.89 6.22 -5.59
C GLU A 75 -3.85 4.95 -4.73
N LEU A 76 -2.77 4.15 -4.82
CA LEU A 76 -2.62 2.92 -4.03
C LEU A 76 -2.63 3.19 -2.51
N ILE A 77 -1.97 4.27 -2.06
CA ILE A 77 -1.97 4.66 -0.65
C ILE A 77 -3.36 5.14 -0.21
N LYS A 78 -4.07 5.89 -1.06
CA LYS A 78 -5.44 6.33 -0.77
C LYS A 78 -6.38 5.13 -0.63
N ASP A 79 -6.27 4.15 -1.52
CA ASP A 79 -7.05 2.92 -1.48
C ASP A 79 -6.73 2.09 -0.22
N PHE A 80 -5.45 2.03 0.16
CA PHE A 80 -5.04 1.39 1.41
C PHE A 80 -5.63 2.09 2.63
N ASN A 81 -5.57 3.42 2.69
CA ASN A 81 -6.14 4.20 3.79
C ASN A 81 -7.64 3.97 3.91
N TYR A 82 -8.36 3.91 2.79
CA TYR A 82 -9.79 3.60 2.80
C TYR A 82 -10.07 2.21 3.38
N LEU A 83 -9.29 1.20 2.96
CA LEU A 83 -9.39 -0.17 3.49
C LEU A 83 -9.14 -0.21 5.00
N MET A 84 -8.16 0.54 5.50
CA MET A 84 -7.86 0.53 6.92
C MET A 84 -8.97 1.12 7.80
N ILE A 85 -9.72 2.08 7.26
CA ILE A 85 -10.89 2.66 7.92
C ILE A 85 -12.12 1.74 7.75
N ASN A 86 -12.20 1.03 6.62
CA ASN A 86 -13.34 0.17 6.25
C ASN A 86 -12.87 -1.23 5.78
N PRO A 87 -12.31 -2.06 6.66
CA PRO A 87 -11.68 -3.33 6.29
C PRO A 87 -12.64 -4.36 5.69
N ASP A 88 -13.94 -4.24 6.02
CA ASP A 88 -15.00 -5.13 5.56
C ASP A 88 -15.66 -4.71 4.23
N LYS A 89 -15.33 -3.53 3.69
CA LYS A 89 -15.88 -3.11 2.39
C LYS A 89 -15.13 -3.79 1.25
N LYS A 90 -15.87 -4.62 0.50
CA LYS A 90 -15.44 -5.31 -0.72
C LYS A 90 -15.12 -4.34 -1.85
#